data_AF-A0A8T4A110-F1
#
_entry.id   AF-A0A8T4A110-F1
#
_cell.length_a   1.000
_cell.length_b   1.000
_cell.length_c   1.000
_cell.angle_alpha   90.00
_cell.angle_beta   90.00
_cell.angle_gamma   90.00
#
_symmetry.space_group_name_H-M   'P 1'
#
loop_
_entity.id
_entity.type
_entity.pdbx_description
1 polymer ?
#
loop_
_entity_poly.entity_id
_entity_poly.type
_entity_poly.pdbx_seq_one_letter_code
_entity_poly.pdbx_strand_id
1 'polypeptide(L)'
;MRLKEIIRKLPGLNCGECVSSTCREMAEKIYRGNARLSDCVVITAKKKVSLKINKNEVPMVNFVQDFVKKTVLGMVSSLKKSKLKKGDVVELKIRVDKDDL
;
A
#
# COMPACT_ATOMS: atom_id res chain seq x y z
N MET A 1 -1.36 17.86 19.21
CA MET A 1 -1.02 16.51 18.72
C MET A 1 0.45 16.27 18.99
N ARG A 2 0.85 15.12 19.56
CA ARG A 2 2.27 14.82 19.82
C ARG A 2 2.92 14.24 18.55
N LEU A 3 4.20 14.54 18.29
CA LEU A 3 4.92 14.03 17.10
C LEU A 3 4.84 12.50 16.96
N LYS A 4 4.96 11.77 18.07
CA LYS A 4 4.85 10.30 18.09
C LYS A 4 3.49 9.80 17.55
N GLU A 5 2.41 10.55 17.77
CA GLU A 5 1.07 10.20 17.26
C GLU A 5 1.00 10.40 15.75
N ILE A 6 1.67 11.41 15.21
CA ILE A 6 1.72 11.67 13.76
C ILE A 6 2.50 10.56 13.06
N ILE A 7 3.67 10.20 13.60
CA ILE A 7 4.50 9.11 13.06
C ILE A 7 3.69 7.81 12.95
N ARG A 8 2.92 7.46 13.99
CA ARG A 8 2.07 6.27 14.00
C ARG A 8 0.95 6.27 12.97
N LYS A 9 0.51 7.43 12.49
CA LYS A 9 -0.51 7.56 11.45
C LYS A 9 0.07 7.51 10.03
N LEU A 10 1.39 7.64 9.88
CA LEU A 10 2.05 7.56 8.58
C LEU A 10 2.42 6.11 8.23
N PRO A 11 2.51 5.76 6.95
CA PRO A 11 2.76 4.38 6.52
C PRO A 11 4.14 3.81 6.84
N GLY A 12 5.13 4.66 7.14
CA GLY A 12 6.50 4.24 7.42
C GLY A 12 7.31 3.74 6.21
N LEU A 13 6.80 3.90 4.98
CA LEU A 13 7.42 3.39 3.76
C LEU A 13 8.65 4.20 3.28
N ASN A 14 8.79 5.45 3.72
CA ASN A 14 9.83 6.38 3.23
C ASN A 14 9.90 6.46 1.68
N CYS A 15 8.75 6.44 1.02
CA CYS A 15 8.66 6.35 -0.44
C CYS A 15 9.15 7.59 -1.22
N GLY A 16 9.30 8.74 -0.57
CA GLY A 16 9.72 9.98 -1.23
C GLY A 16 8.71 10.59 -2.21
N GLU A 17 7.51 10.02 -2.37
CA GLU A 17 6.50 10.49 -3.33
C GLU A 17 5.63 11.66 -2.83
N CYS A 18 5.85 12.10 -1.59
CA CYS A 18 5.16 13.26 -1.01
C CYS A 18 6.12 14.45 -0.88
N VAL A 19 5.74 15.46 -0.08
CA VAL A 19 6.56 16.66 0.14
C VAL A 19 7.82 16.42 1.00
N SER A 20 8.15 15.17 1.34
CA SER A 20 9.25 14.80 2.24
C SER A 20 9.92 13.49 1.80
N SER A 21 11.20 13.34 2.11
CA SER A 21 12.00 12.15 1.77
C SER A 21 11.70 10.98 2.70
N THR A 22 11.42 11.27 3.97
CA THR A 22 11.04 10.24 4.96
C THR A 22 9.69 10.52 5.60
N CYS A 23 9.04 9.47 6.10
CA CYS A 23 7.82 9.60 6.90
C CYS A 23 8.08 10.36 8.21
N ARG A 24 9.31 10.32 8.75
CA ARG A 24 9.66 11.12 9.92
C ARG A 24 9.68 12.62 9.59
N GLU A 25 10.33 13.02 8.51
CA GLU A 25 10.33 14.42 8.05
C GLU A 25 8.92 14.90 7.76
N MET A 26 8.10 14.07 7.10
CA MET A 26 6.67 14.33 6.89
C MET A 26 5.97 14.59 8.23
N ALA A 27 6.20 13.74 9.24
CA ALA A 27 5.60 13.91 10.56
C ALA A 27 6.01 15.22 11.23
N GLU A 28 7.29 15.62 11.10
CA GLU A 28 7.82 16.87 11.64
C GLU A 28 7.21 18.09 10.94
N LYS A 29 7.03 18.04 9.61
CA LYS A 29 6.31 19.10 8.87
C LYS A 29 4.85 19.22 9.29
N ILE A 30 4.15 18.09 9.47
CA ILE A 30 2.77 18.09 9.98
C ILE A 30 2.71 18.67 11.41
N TYR A 31 3.65 18.28 12.28
CA TYR A 31 3.73 18.78 13.65
C TYR A 31 3.91 20.30 13.71
N ARG A 32 4.70 20.86 12.78
CA ARG A 32 4.94 22.31 12.65
C ARG A 32 3.82 23.05 11.91
N GLY A 33 2.79 22.36 11.41
CA GLY A 33 1.69 22.97 10.65
C GLY A 33 1.99 23.22 9.16
N ASN A 34 3.11 22.71 8.65
CA ASN A 34 3.57 22.93 7.26
C ASN A 34 3.13 21.83 6.28
N ALA A 35 2.43 20.80 6.75
CA ALA A 35 1.89 19.72 5.94
C ALA A 35 0.67 19.09 6.64
N ARG A 36 -0.08 18.26 5.90
CA ARG A 36 -1.23 17.50 6.38
C ARG A 36 -1.04 16.01 6.08
N LEU A 37 -1.76 15.14 6.82
CA LEU A 37 -1.77 13.70 6.52
C LEU A 37 -2.27 13.42 5.09
N SER A 38 -3.16 14.26 4.56
CA SER A 38 -3.66 14.19 3.18
C SER A 38 -2.58 14.41 2.12
N ASP A 39 -1.45 15.01 2.48
CA ASP A 39 -0.34 15.25 1.54
C ASP A 39 0.48 13.96 1.33
N CYS A 40 0.24 12.91 2.12
CA CYS A 40 0.83 11.59 1.90
C CYS A 40 0.05 10.86 0.80
N VAL A 41 0.70 10.65 -0.34
CA VAL A 41 0.10 9.97 -1.51
C VAL A 41 -0.39 8.56 -1.21
N VAL A 42 0.20 7.86 -0.24
CA VAL A 42 -0.21 6.51 0.16
C VAL A 42 -1.50 6.53 0.98
N ILE A 43 -1.71 7.56 1.81
CA ILE A 43 -2.92 7.72 2.60
C ILE A 43 -4.11 8.08 1.71
N THR A 44 -3.88 8.92 0.70
CA THR A 44 -4.92 9.37 -0.23
C THR A 44 -5.08 8.47 -1.46
N ALA A 45 -4.17 7.52 -1.67
CA ALA A 45 -4.25 6.58 -2.78
C ALA A 45 -5.56 5.79 -2.76
N LYS A 46 -6.21 5.72 -3.92
CA LYS A 46 -7.34 4.81 -4.13
C LYS A 46 -6.83 3.38 -4.03
N LYS A 47 -7.32 2.62 -3.04
CA LYS A 47 -7.00 1.20 -2.88
C LYS A 47 -7.46 0.40 -4.11
N LYS A 48 -6.50 -0.18 -4.83
CA LYS A 48 -6.70 -1.10 -5.98
C LYS A 48 -6.42 -2.55 -5.60
N VAL A 49 -5.56 -2.78 -4.61
CA VAL A 49 -5.11 -4.08 -4.11
C VAL A 49 -5.10 -4.06 -2.57
N SER A 50 -5.52 -5.17 -1.95
CA SER A 50 -5.42 -5.39 -0.51
C SER A 50 -4.45 -6.54 -0.24
N LEU A 51 -3.20 -6.23 0.13
CA LEU A 51 -2.24 -7.21 0.61
C LEU A 51 -2.27 -7.24 2.14
N LYS A 52 -2.37 -8.43 2.72
CA LYS A 52 -2.40 -8.64 4.18
C LYS A 52 -1.41 -9.70 4.60
N ILE A 53 -0.68 -9.44 5.68
CA ILE A 53 0.07 -10.46 6.42
C ILE A 53 -0.75 -10.77 7.67
N ASN A 54 -1.31 -11.98 7.73
CA ASN A 54 -2.34 -12.34 8.70
C ASN A 54 -3.55 -11.39 8.62
N LYS A 55 -3.76 -10.55 9.64
CA LYS A 55 -4.84 -9.55 9.69
C LYS A 55 -4.34 -8.11 9.44
N ASN A 56 -3.03 -7.92 9.24
CA ASN A 56 -2.42 -6.60 9.10
C ASN A 56 -2.33 -6.22 7.62
N GLU A 57 -2.92 -5.08 7.25
CA GLU A 57 -2.75 -4.52 5.90
C GLU A 57 -1.33 -4.02 5.69
N VAL A 58 -0.78 -4.31 4.50
CA VAL A 58 0.52 -3.79 4.07
C VAL A 58 0.28 -2.54 3.21
N PRO A 59 0.75 -1.35 3.64
CA PRO A 59 0.59 -0.15 2.85
C PRO A 59 1.45 -0.22 1.59
N MET A 60 0.94 0.35 0.49
CA MET A 60 1.60 0.31 -0.81
C MET A 60 1.40 1.64 -1.55
N VAL A 61 2.46 2.12 -2.20
CA VAL A 61 2.36 3.23 -3.17
C VAL A 61 1.56 2.82 -4.41
N ASN A 62 1.11 3.80 -5.19
CA ASN A 62 0.28 3.57 -6.38
C ASN A 62 0.95 2.63 -7.39
N PHE A 63 2.25 2.81 -7.62
CA PHE A 63 3.02 1.97 -8.52
C PHE A 63 2.98 0.49 -8.12
N VAL A 64 3.22 0.18 -6.83
CA VAL A 64 3.21 -1.20 -6.32
C VAL A 64 1.82 -1.83 -6.43
N GLN A 65 0.76 -1.07 -6.15
CA GLN A 65 -0.61 -1.55 -6.34
C GLN A 65 -0.91 -1.89 -7.80
N ASP A 66 -0.47 -1.06 -8.75
CA ASP A 66 -0.65 -1.31 -10.17
C ASP A 66 0.19 -2.50 -10.66
N PHE A 67 1.43 -2.61 -10.18
CA PHE A 67 2.30 -3.73 -10.47
C PHE A 67 1.66 -5.06 -10.05
N VAL A 68 1.30 -5.20 -8.76
CA VAL A 68 0.68 -6.43 -8.24
C VAL A 68 -0.63 -6.74 -8.99
N LYS A 69 -1.49 -5.75 -9.20
CA LYS A 69 -2.76 -5.94 -9.90
C LYS A 69 -2.54 -6.45 -11.33
N LYS A 70 -1.67 -5.81 -12.11
CA LYS A 70 -1.40 -6.19 -13.50
C LYS A 70 -0.77 -7.58 -13.57
N THR A 71 0.17 -7.89 -12.69
CA THR A 71 0.81 -9.21 -12.62
C THR A 71 -0.21 -10.31 -12.32
N VAL A 72 -1.01 -10.17 -11.26
CA VAL A 72 -2.03 -11.17 -10.88
C VAL A 72 -3.09 -11.32 -11.97
N LEU A 73 -3.56 -10.22 -12.57
CA LEU A 73 -4.51 -10.30 -13.68
C LEU A 73 -3.91 -10.98 -14.91
N GLY A 74 -2.64 -10.71 -15.22
CA GLY A 74 -1.90 -11.43 -16.27
C GLY A 74 -1.85 -12.92 -16.00
N MET A 75 -1.51 -13.33 -14.78
CA MET A 75 -1.53 -14.75 -14.36
C MET A 75 -2.92 -15.37 -14.55
N VAL A 76 -3.98 -14.71 -14.08
CA VAL A 76 -5.36 -15.21 -14.21
C VAL A 76 -5.80 -15.28 -15.68
N SER A 77 -5.36 -14.36 -16.54
CA SER A 77 -5.73 -14.36 -17.95
C SER A 77 -5.17 -15.54 -18.74
N SER A 78 -4.05 -16.11 -18.29
CA SER A 78 -3.42 -17.28 -18.91
C SER A 78 -4.06 -18.62 -18.52
N LEU A 79 -5.01 -18.63 -17.56
CA LEU A 79 -5.66 -19.85 -17.11
C LEU A 79 -6.91 -20.16 -17.96
N LYS A 80 -7.03 -21.40 -18.45
CA LYS A 80 -7.99 -21.83 -19.49
C LYS A 80 -9.49 -21.71 -19.14
N LYS A 81 -9.89 -21.21 -17.96
CA LYS A 81 -11.30 -21.18 -17.51
C LYS A 81 -11.73 -19.90 -16.77
N SER A 82 -10.89 -18.87 -16.70
CA SER A 82 -11.20 -17.63 -15.95
C SER A 82 -11.69 -16.54 -16.90
N LYS A 83 -13.01 -16.37 -17.03
CA LYS A 83 -13.60 -15.15 -17.61
C LYS A 83 -13.86 -14.15 -16.48
N LEU A 84 -13.00 -13.14 -16.36
CA LEU A 84 -13.22 -12.04 -15.43
C LEU A 84 -14.27 -11.07 -15.98
N LYS A 85 -15.19 -10.64 -15.11
CA LYS A 85 -16.20 -9.62 -15.37
C LYS A 85 -15.96 -8.40 -14.47
N LYS A 86 -16.54 -7.27 -14.88
CA LYS A 86 -16.50 -6.04 -14.08
C LYS A 86 -17.21 -6.30 -12.74
N GLY A 87 -16.48 -6.07 -11.64
CA GLY A 87 -16.99 -6.29 -10.28
C GLY A 87 -16.45 -7.56 -9.62
N ASP A 88 -15.83 -8.46 -10.38
CA ASP A 88 -15.21 -9.65 -9.81
C ASP A 88 -14.04 -9.29 -8.88
N VAL A 89 -13.86 -10.10 -7.83
CA VAL A 89 -12.76 -10.00 -6.88
C VAL A 89 -11.86 -11.22 -7.05
N VAL A 90 -10.57 -10.98 -7.29
CA VAL A 90 -9.55 -12.04 -7.35
C VAL A 90 -8.85 -12.11 -6.00
N GLU A 91 -8.88 -13.27 -5.35
CA GLU A 91 -8.17 -13.53 -4.10
C GLU A 91 -7.02 -14.50 -4.33
N LEU A 92 -5.80 -14.11 -3.91
CA LEU A 92 -4.61 -14.96 -3.89
C LEU A 92 -4.18 -15.15 -2.44
N LYS A 93 -4.05 -16.40 -1.99
CA LYS A 93 -3.57 -16.76 -0.66
C LYS A 93 -2.26 -17.53 -0.79
N ILE A 94 -1.22 -17.03 -0.14
CA ILE A 94 0.11 -17.66 -0.08
C ILE A 94 0.31 -18.11 1.37
N ARG A 95 0.70 -19.38 1.56
CA ARG A 95 1.22 -19.87 2.84
C ARG A 95 2.74 -19.75 2.78
N VAL A 96 3.34 -19.29 3.87
CA VAL A 96 4.79 -19.17 4.01
C VAL A 96 5.26 -20.36 4.83
N ASP A 97 6.10 -21.20 4.23
CA ASP A 97 6.73 -22.34 4.88
C ASP A 97 8.17 -22.00 5.29
N LYS A 98 8.84 -22.91 6.02
CA LYS A 98 10.22 -22.66 6.51
C LYS A 98 11.23 -22.43 5.38
N ASP A 99 10.98 -23.01 4.21
CA ASP A 99 11.88 -22.94 3.07
C ASP A 99 11.75 -21.62 2.27
N ASP A 100 10.76 -20.77 2.59
CA ASP A 100 10.48 -19.49 1.92
C ASP A 100 11.14 -18.26 2.58
N LEU A 101 11.83 -18.44 3.73
CA LEU A 101 12.40 -17.37 4.58
C LEU A 101 13.93 -17.40 4.61
#